data_AF-A0A5C7YY76-F1
#
_entry.id   AF-A0A5C7YY76-F1
#
_cell.length_a   1.000
_cell.length_b   1.000
_cell.length_c   1.000
_cell.angle_alpha   90.00
_cell.angle_beta   90.00
_cell.angle_gamma   90.00
#
_symmetry.space_group_name_H-M   'P 1'
#
loop_
_entity.id
_entity.type
_entity.pdbx_description
1 polymer ?
#
loop_
_entity_poly.entity_id
_entity_poly.type
_entity_poly.pdbx_seq_one_letter_code
_entity_poly.pdbx_strand_id
1 'polypeptide(L)'
;MINLQKKNIADSLDFILGLTSKDISVTKKDKWGKIKTPTYKYADWGIMGLAYCPGNSCIVSTFRIQHPSSKKHFTRFKKVAVHEFGHNLGLPHCPDKTCVMTDAVESVKTIDNAKLELCGKCKSQLD
;
A
#
# COMPACT_ATOMS: atom_id res chain seq x y z
N MET A 1 -12.23 10.69 -5.90
CA MET A 1 -11.35 11.02 -4.75
C MET A 1 -10.32 12.09 -5.14
N ILE A 2 -9.43 11.86 -6.13
CA ILE A 2 -8.44 12.86 -6.58
C ILE A 2 -9.05 14.22 -6.96
N ASN A 3 -10.09 14.25 -7.81
CA ASN A 3 -10.70 15.52 -8.22
C ASN A 3 -11.35 16.27 -7.06
N LEU A 4 -11.69 15.55 -5.98
CA LEU A 4 -12.22 16.14 -4.75
C LEU A 4 -11.08 16.68 -3.88
N GLN A 5 -9.96 15.94 -3.79
CA GLN A 5 -8.73 16.36 -3.11
C GLN A 5 -8.12 17.60 -3.80
N LYS A 6 -7.93 17.58 -5.13
CA LYS A 6 -7.40 18.72 -5.89
C LYS A 6 -8.22 20.01 -5.75
N LYS A 7 -9.50 19.90 -5.37
CA LYS A 7 -10.39 21.05 -5.15
C LYS A 7 -10.38 21.58 -3.72
N ASN A 8 -9.95 20.78 -2.74
CA ASN A 8 -10.16 21.06 -1.31
C ASN A 8 -8.95 20.76 -0.42
N ILE A 9 -7.80 20.38 -0.97
CA ILE A 9 -6.56 20.27 -0.20
C ILE A 9 -6.20 21.68 0.26
N ALA A 10 -6.09 21.86 1.58
CA ALA A 10 -5.48 23.05 2.11
C ALA A 10 -4.01 23.06 1.69
N ASP A 11 -3.46 24.22 1.34
CA ASP A 11 -2.07 24.38 0.89
C ASP A 11 -1.02 23.85 1.90
N SER A 12 -1.45 23.58 3.14
CA SER A 12 -0.63 23.02 4.23
C SER A 12 -0.59 21.49 4.33
N LEU A 13 -1.28 20.75 3.46
CA LEU A 13 -1.33 19.28 3.51
C LEU A 13 -0.45 18.64 2.43
N ASP A 14 0.67 18.05 2.87
CA ASP A 14 1.62 17.37 1.97
C ASP A 14 1.14 15.98 1.52
N PHE A 15 0.47 15.23 2.40
CA PHE A 15 0.02 13.86 2.12
C PHE A 15 -1.32 13.52 2.79
N ILE A 16 -2.10 12.65 2.15
CA ILE A 16 -3.38 12.12 2.67
C ILE A 16 -3.35 10.60 2.72
N LEU A 17 -3.69 10.05 3.89
CA LEU A 17 -3.95 8.62 4.09
C LEU A 17 -5.45 8.40 4.33
N GLY A 18 -6.13 7.78 3.36
CA GLY A 18 -7.47 7.26 3.54
C GLY A 18 -7.45 5.97 4.37
N LEU A 19 -8.39 5.83 5.30
CA LEU A 19 -8.53 4.63 6.14
C LEU A 19 -9.92 4.03 5.97
N THR A 20 -9.99 2.70 5.82
CA THR A 20 -11.26 1.97 5.77
C THR A 20 -11.17 0.63 6.47
N SER A 21 -12.28 0.18 7.05
CA SER A 21 -12.45 -1.18 7.54
C SER A 21 -13.10 -2.12 6.52
N LYS A 22 -13.50 -1.59 5.36
CA LYS A 22 -14.10 -2.36 4.27
C LYS A 22 -13.01 -2.92 3.36
N ASP A 23 -13.32 -4.05 2.73
CA ASP A 23 -12.43 -4.62 1.73
C ASP A 23 -12.27 -3.69 0.53
N ILE A 24 -11.10 -3.74 -0.09
CA ILE A 24 -10.77 -2.95 -1.28
C ILE A 24 -10.08 -3.84 -2.32
N SER A 25 -10.26 -3.51 -3.58
CA SER A 25 -9.74 -4.28 -4.69
C SER A 25 -9.33 -3.40 -5.87
N VAL A 26 -8.54 -3.99 -6.77
CA VAL A 26 -8.14 -3.40 -8.04
C VAL A 26 -8.27 -4.41 -9.16
N THR A 27 -8.48 -3.92 -10.38
CA THR A 27 -8.32 -4.75 -11.58
C THR A 27 -6.86 -4.77 -12.00
N LYS A 28 -6.23 -5.95 -12.01
CA LYS A 28 -4.84 -6.11 -12.48
C LYS A 28 -4.81 -6.24 -14.00
N LYS A 29 -4.12 -5.31 -14.66
CA LYS A 29 -3.92 -5.28 -16.11
C LYS A 29 -2.49 -5.65 -16.49
N ASP A 30 -2.31 -6.16 -17.70
CA ASP A 30 -1.01 -6.37 -18.33
C ASP A 30 -0.50 -5.09 -18.99
N LYS A 31 0.68 -5.17 -19.64
CA LYS A 31 1.32 -4.04 -20.31
C LYS A 31 0.54 -3.48 -21.50
N TRP A 32 -0.48 -4.18 -21.98
CA TRP A 32 -1.35 -3.75 -23.07
C TRP A 32 -2.72 -3.28 -22.57
N GLY A 33 -2.91 -3.19 -21.24
CA GLY A 33 -4.16 -2.72 -20.63
C GLY A 33 -5.27 -3.77 -20.56
N LYS A 34 -4.99 -5.03 -20.93
CA LYS A 34 -5.95 -6.14 -20.80
C LYS A 34 -5.89 -6.71 -19.38
N ILE A 35 -7.02 -7.18 -18.85
CA ILE A 35 -7.06 -7.86 -17.55
C ILE A 35 -6.15 -9.09 -17.60
N LYS A 36 -5.28 -9.25 -16.60
CA LYS A 36 -4.36 -10.40 -16.53
C LYS A 36 -5.13 -11.71 -16.50
N THR A 37 -4.54 -12.77 -17.05
CA THR A 37 -5.12 -14.12 -17.03
C THR A 37 -4.64 -14.92 -15.81
N PRO A 38 -5.52 -15.69 -15.15
CA PRO A 38 -6.92 -15.86 -15.51
C PRO A 38 -7.81 -14.71 -15.03
N THR A 39 -8.77 -14.30 -15.87
CA THR A 39 -9.60 -13.09 -15.63
C THR A 39 -10.36 -13.14 -14.32
N TYR A 40 -10.93 -14.30 -13.96
CA TYR A 40 -11.70 -14.46 -12.72
C TYR A 40 -10.89 -14.13 -11.47
N LYS A 41 -9.56 -14.24 -11.53
CA LYS A 41 -8.64 -13.93 -10.43
C LYS A 41 -8.25 -12.47 -10.41
N TYR A 42 -8.07 -11.84 -11.56
CA TYR A 42 -7.43 -10.52 -11.67
C TYR A 42 -8.39 -9.37 -12.01
N ALA A 43 -9.65 -9.67 -12.33
CA ALA A 43 -10.69 -8.67 -12.51
C ALA A 43 -10.99 -7.91 -11.21
N ASP A 44 -10.97 -8.62 -10.08
CA ASP A 44 -11.27 -8.12 -8.74
C ASP A 44 -10.23 -8.62 -7.74
N TRP A 45 -9.01 -8.07 -7.84
CA TRP A 45 -7.86 -8.50 -7.04
C TRP A 45 -7.83 -7.75 -5.71
N GLY A 46 -7.85 -8.48 -4.60
CA GLY A 46 -7.86 -7.91 -3.25
C GLY A 46 -6.56 -7.22 -2.90
N ILE A 47 -6.63 -6.10 -2.20
CA ILE A 47 -5.43 -5.38 -1.76
C ILE A 47 -5.59 -4.89 -0.32
N MET A 48 -4.46 -4.58 0.30
CA MET A 48 -4.41 -4.08 1.69
C MET A 48 -4.21 -2.56 1.72
N GLY A 49 -3.65 -2.01 0.66
CA GLY A 49 -3.53 -0.58 0.42
C GLY A 49 -3.27 -0.30 -1.06
N LEU A 50 -3.41 0.96 -1.43
CA LEU A 50 -3.07 1.49 -2.75
C LEU A 50 -2.61 2.93 -2.61
N ALA A 51 -1.50 3.25 -3.26
CA ALA A 51 -0.92 4.58 -3.28
C ALA A 51 -0.62 5.04 -4.71
N TYR A 52 -0.52 6.36 -4.87
CA TYR A 52 0.21 6.92 -6.00
C TYR A 52 1.72 6.76 -5.77
N CYS A 53 2.48 6.58 -6.85
CA CYS A 53 3.92 6.40 -6.79
C CYS A 53 4.62 7.14 -7.93
N PRO A 54 5.19 8.35 -7.69
CA PRO A 54 4.99 9.19 -6.50
C PRO A 54 3.58 9.81 -6.48
N GLY A 55 3.21 10.41 -5.35
CA GLY A 55 2.01 11.21 -5.24
C GLY A 55 1.62 11.49 -3.79
N ASN A 56 0.56 12.24 -3.57
CA ASN A 56 0.21 12.74 -2.25
C ASN A 56 -0.95 12.00 -1.57
N SER A 57 -1.39 10.86 -2.12
CA SER A 57 -2.54 10.18 -1.53
C SER A 57 -2.47 8.67 -1.66
N CYS A 58 -2.82 8.02 -0.58
CA CYS A 58 -2.98 6.58 -0.52
C CYS A 58 -4.19 6.19 0.33
N ILE A 59 -4.60 4.93 0.24
CA ILE A 59 -5.66 4.34 1.05
C ILE A 59 -5.16 3.02 1.65
N VAL A 60 -5.52 2.77 2.90
CA VAL A 60 -5.24 1.52 3.61
C VAL A 60 -6.54 0.92 4.13
N SER A 61 -6.70 -0.39 3.91
CA SER A 61 -7.79 -1.17 4.46
C SER A 61 -7.31 -2.08 5.58
N THR A 62 -8.04 -2.07 6.69
CA THR A 62 -7.78 -2.99 7.81
C THR A 62 -8.45 -4.36 7.63
N PHE A 63 -9.30 -4.53 6.61
CA PHE A 63 -10.13 -5.72 6.39
C PHE A 63 -9.31 -7.01 6.29
N ARG A 64 -8.25 -7.01 5.48
CA ARG A 64 -7.42 -8.20 5.21
C ARG A 64 -6.25 -8.40 6.17
N ILE A 65 -6.05 -7.48 7.13
CA ILE A 65 -4.94 -7.52 8.11
C ILE A 65 -5.42 -7.74 9.55
N GLN A 66 -6.67 -8.16 9.72
CA GLN A 66 -7.25 -8.48 11.03
C GLN A 66 -6.45 -9.54 11.79
N HIS A 67 -6.40 -9.40 13.10
CA HIS A 67 -5.76 -10.37 13.99
C HIS A 67 -6.40 -10.30 15.39
N PRO A 68 -6.60 -11.43 16.11
CA PRO A 68 -7.17 -11.41 17.46
C PRO A 68 -6.35 -10.58 18.46
N SER A 69 -5.02 -10.64 18.35
CA SER A 69 -4.15 -9.73 19.10
C SER A 69 -4.19 -8.31 18.50
N SER A 70 -4.71 -7.36 19.27
CA SER A 70 -4.74 -5.93 18.94
C SER A 70 -3.34 -5.37 18.63
N LYS A 71 -2.31 -5.78 19.39
CA LYS A 71 -0.91 -5.40 19.16
C LYS A 71 -0.41 -5.83 17.79
N LYS A 72 -0.71 -7.07 17.39
CA LYS A 72 -0.29 -7.59 16.08
C LYS A 72 -1.10 -6.96 14.95
N HIS A 73 -2.39 -6.76 15.13
CA HIS A 73 -3.23 -6.04 14.18
C HIS A 73 -2.70 -4.62 13.92
N PHE A 74 -2.41 -3.85 14.98
CA PHE A 74 -1.87 -2.51 14.87
C PHE A 74 -0.46 -2.49 14.24
N THR A 75 0.35 -3.52 14.51
CA THR A 75 1.66 -3.67 13.86
C THR A 75 1.54 -3.88 12.35
N ARG A 76 0.59 -4.72 11.91
CA ARG A 76 0.31 -4.90 10.47
C ARG A 76 -0.19 -3.61 9.84
N PHE A 77 -1.10 -2.90 10.51
CA PHE A 77 -1.60 -1.61 10.05
C PHE A 77 -0.45 -0.61 9.83
N LYS A 78 0.44 -0.45 10.81
CA LYS A 78 1.61 0.43 10.67
C LYS A 78 2.49 0.05 9.48
N LYS A 79 2.74 -1.24 9.26
CA LYS A 79 3.56 -1.71 8.14
C LYS A 79 2.92 -1.37 6.78
N VAL A 80 1.62 -1.62 6.63
CA VAL A 80 0.90 -1.28 5.38
C VAL A 80 0.86 0.24 5.19
N ALA A 81 0.54 1.02 6.24
CA ALA A 81 0.53 2.48 6.15
C ALA A 81 1.90 3.05 5.74
N VAL A 82 2.99 2.59 6.35
CA VAL A 82 4.35 3.02 5.98
C VAL A 82 4.71 2.58 4.56
N HIS A 83 4.29 1.40 4.12
CA HIS A 83 4.46 0.94 2.74
C HIS A 83 3.78 1.88 1.74
N GLU A 84 2.51 2.23 1.97
CA GLU A 84 1.77 3.13 1.10
C GLU A 84 2.30 4.57 1.13
N PHE A 85 2.79 5.04 2.28
CA PHE A 85 3.50 6.32 2.36
C PHE A 85 4.84 6.28 1.62
N GLY A 86 5.57 5.18 1.66
CA GLY A 86 6.80 5.01 0.88
C GLY A 86 6.54 5.17 -0.62
N HIS A 87 5.45 4.59 -1.14
CA HIS A 87 5.01 4.81 -2.53
C HIS A 87 4.73 6.29 -2.81
N ASN A 88 3.99 6.97 -1.93
CA ASN A 88 3.73 8.40 -2.06
C ASN A 88 5.03 9.23 -2.20
N LEU A 89 6.06 8.86 -1.44
CA LEU A 89 7.41 9.45 -1.51
C LEU A 89 8.22 9.01 -2.75
N GLY A 90 7.66 8.14 -3.60
CA GLY A 90 8.28 7.69 -4.86
C GLY A 90 9.03 6.36 -4.77
N LEU A 91 9.01 5.67 -3.64
CA LEU A 91 9.70 4.39 -3.49
C LEU A 91 8.90 3.26 -4.16
N PRO A 92 9.45 2.56 -5.17
CA PRO A 92 8.81 1.38 -5.73
C PRO A 92 8.91 0.18 -4.77
N HIS A 93 8.25 -0.93 -5.14
CA HIS A 93 8.41 -2.18 -4.41
C HIS A 93 9.87 -2.62 -4.30
N CYS A 94 10.28 -2.98 -3.08
CA CYS A 94 11.62 -3.45 -2.78
C CYS A 94 11.69 -4.98 -2.90
N PRO A 95 12.73 -5.55 -3.55
CA PRO A 95 12.91 -7.00 -3.61
C PRO A 95 13.32 -7.62 -2.26
N ASP A 96 13.88 -6.83 -1.34
CA ASP A 96 14.26 -7.26 0.01
C ASP A 96 13.01 -7.55 0.84
N LYS A 97 12.80 -8.84 1.17
CA LYS A 97 11.64 -9.34 1.92
C LYS A 97 11.60 -8.88 3.38
N THR A 98 12.69 -8.31 3.88
CA THR A 98 12.74 -7.73 5.23
C THR A 98 12.44 -6.23 5.24
N CYS A 99 12.47 -5.57 4.09
CA CYS A 99 12.12 -4.14 3.96
C CYS A 99 10.59 -3.95 4.02
N VAL A 100 10.13 -2.88 4.67
CA VAL A 100 8.69 -2.53 4.70
C VAL A 100 8.11 -2.27 3.30
N MET A 101 8.95 -1.89 2.33
CA MET A 101 8.56 -1.69 0.92
C MET A 101 8.45 -2.98 0.10
N THR A 102 8.62 -4.17 0.70
CA THR A 102 8.37 -5.42 -0.04
C THR A 102 6.91 -5.51 -0.49
N ASP A 103 6.67 -5.93 -1.73
CA ASP A 103 5.33 -6.28 -2.20
C ASP A 103 4.78 -7.42 -1.34
N ALA A 104 3.62 -7.20 -0.72
CA ALA A 104 2.97 -8.18 0.13
C ALA A 104 2.40 -9.36 -0.66
N VAL A 105 2.10 -9.18 -1.96
CA VAL A 105 1.46 -10.16 -2.85
C VAL A 105 0.22 -10.80 -2.18
N GLU A 106 -0.63 -9.96 -1.57
CA GLU A 106 -1.80 -10.35 -0.75
C GLU A 106 -1.51 -11.22 0.48
N SER A 107 -0.25 -11.44 0.82
CA SER A 107 0.09 -12.32 1.92
C SER A 107 0.35 -11.54 3.19
N VAL A 108 -0.54 -11.73 4.17
CA VAL A 108 -0.34 -11.25 5.55
C VAL A 108 0.96 -11.82 6.13
N LYS A 109 1.41 -13.00 5.68
CA LYS A 109 2.69 -13.59 6.08
C LYS A 109 3.86 -12.72 5.63
N THR A 110 3.81 -12.14 4.43
CA THR A 110 4.85 -11.21 3.95
C THR A 110 4.92 -9.98 4.85
N ILE A 111 3.77 -9.42 5.25
CA ILE A 111 3.72 -8.29 6.20
C ILE A 111 4.31 -8.69 7.54
N ASP A 112 3.96 -9.86 8.07
CA ASP A 112 4.48 -10.33 9.35
C ASP A 112 6.01 -10.49 9.30
N ASN A 113 6.57 -10.96 8.17
CA ASN A 113 8.01 -11.16 7.97
C ASN A 113 8.80 -9.86 7.76
N ALA A 114 8.20 -8.85 7.12
CA ALA A 114 8.85 -7.56 6.91
C ALA A 114 9.13 -6.85 8.24
N LYS A 115 10.21 -6.07 8.32
CA LYS A 115 10.44 -5.15 9.45
C LYS A 115 9.61 -3.88 9.23
N LEU A 116 9.27 -3.19 10.32
CA LEU A 116 8.69 -1.84 10.23
C LEU A 116 9.83 -0.83 10.02
N GLU A 117 10.58 -0.98 8.93
CA GLU A 117 11.75 -0.19 8.61
C GLU A 117 12.07 -0.26 7.10
N LEU A 118 12.56 0.86 6.55
CA LEU A 118 13.17 0.90 5.23
C LEU A 118 14.57 0.27 5.26
N CYS A 119 14.92 -0.52 4.25
CA CYS A 119 16.31 -0.97 4.08
C CYS A 119 17.20 0.20 3.63
N GLY A 120 18.53 0.04 3.72
CA GLY A 120 19.48 1.09 3.36
C GLY A 120 19.29 1.64 1.94
N LYS A 121 18.94 0.78 0.97
CA LYS A 121 18.68 1.18 -0.43
C LYS A 121 17.42 2.04 -0.60
N CYS A 122 16.40 1.82 0.24
CA CYS A 122 15.18 2.64 0.20
C CYS A 122 15.38 3.96 0.95
N LYS A 123 16.14 3.95 2.06
CA LYS A 123 16.50 5.18 2.78
C LYS A 123 17.29 6.14 1.88
N SER A 124 18.29 5.63 1.16
CA SER A 124 19.12 6.46 0.27
C SER A 124 18.39 7.02 -0.97
N GLN A 125 17.13 6.65 -1.21
CA GLN A 125 16.30 7.24 -2.26
C GLN A 125 15.44 8.41 -1.76
N LEU A 126 15.42 8.63 -0.43
CA LEU A 126 14.68 9.72 0.23
C LEU A 126 15.60 10.85 0.70
N ASP A 127 16.92 10.65 0.62
CA ASP A 127 17.95 11.66 0.91
C ASP A 127 18.20 12.53 -0.34
#